data_AF-A0A8U0IJW9-F1
#
_entry.id   AF-A0A8U0IJW9-F1
#
_cell.length_a   1.000
_cell.length_b   1.000
_cell.length_c   1.000
_cell.angle_alpha   90.00
_cell.angle_beta   90.00
_cell.angle_gamma   90.00
#
_symmetry.space_group_name_H-M   'P 1'
#
loop_
_entity.id
_entity.type
_entity.pdbx_description
1 polymer ?
#
loop_
_entity_poly.entity_id
_entity_poly.type
_entity_poly.pdbx_seq_one_letter_code
_entity_poly.pdbx_strand_id
1 'polypeptide(L)'
;MTELGRLDSESATTADPGPEADAERLGDFDAGRGGDAGASAAAERVRARGRRVRRRELDTALRRLDERGDLSRDERRVLERLAARLTDAMVEQWASKLADGEVDSETALGLLTE
;
A
#
# COMPACT_ATOMS: atom_id res chain seq x y z
N MET A 1 46.60 -60.21 5.71
CA MET A 1 46.12 -60.10 4.32
C MET A 1 46.67 -58.80 3.78
N THR A 2 47.57 -58.95 2.82
CA THR A 2 48.16 -57.91 1.99
C THR A 2 47.05 -57.16 1.25
N GLU A 3 47.14 -55.83 1.19
CA GLU A 3 47.17 -55.03 -0.04
C GLU A 3 46.90 -53.59 0.33
N LEU A 4 47.84 -52.71 0.00
CA LEU A 4 47.54 -51.39 -0.55
C LEU A 4 48.75 -50.99 -1.37
N GLY A 5 48.68 -51.36 -2.65
CA GLY A 5 49.52 -50.78 -3.67
C GLY A 5 49.29 -49.28 -3.75
N ARG A 6 50.41 -48.57 -3.87
CA ARG A 6 50.69 -47.51 -4.84
C ARG A 6 49.52 -46.58 -5.17
N LEU A 7 49.72 -45.28 -4.94
CA LEU A 7 49.58 -44.26 -5.99
C LEU A 7 50.35 -43.01 -5.55
N ASP A 8 51.42 -42.75 -6.30
CA ASP A 8 51.99 -41.42 -6.46
C ASP A 8 50.88 -40.46 -6.93
N SER A 9 50.77 -39.29 -6.32
CA SER A 9 50.02 -38.16 -6.89
C SER A 9 50.58 -36.85 -6.34
N GLU A 10 51.67 -36.47 -7.01
CA GLU A 10 51.94 -35.14 -7.55
C GLU A 10 51.16 -33.95 -6.93
N SER A 11 51.95 -33.10 -6.27
CA SER A 11 51.65 -31.69 -6.08
C SER A 11 51.36 -31.03 -7.43
N ALA A 12 50.11 -30.62 -7.63
CA ALA A 12 49.75 -29.55 -8.54
C ALA A 12 49.16 -28.42 -7.71
N THR A 13 49.99 -27.41 -7.44
CA THR A 13 49.53 -26.12 -6.94
C THR A 13 48.86 -25.42 -8.12
N THR A 14 47.54 -25.29 -8.07
CA THR A 14 46.82 -24.32 -8.90
C THR A 14 46.24 -23.30 -7.94
N ALA A 15 47.08 -22.32 -7.60
CA ALA A 15 46.63 -21.06 -7.08
C ALA A 15 45.95 -20.31 -8.24
N ASP A 16 44.62 -20.30 -8.23
CA ASP A 16 43.82 -19.34 -8.97
C ASP A 16 42.60 -18.96 -8.13
N PRO A 17 42.62 -17.77 -7.50
CA PRO A 17 41.39 -17.11 -7.16
C PRO A 17 41.41 -15.70 -7.78
N GLY A 18 40.77 -15.58 -8.93
CA GLY A 18 40.21 -14.30 -9.38
C GLY A 18 39.02 -14.54 -10.31
N PRO A 19 38.12 -13.56 -10.49
CA PRO A 19 37.93 -12.32 -9.74
C PRO A 19 36.61 -12.31 -8.94
N GLU A 20 36.61 -11.48 -7.90
CA GLU A 20 35.46 -10.71 -7.39
C GLU A 20 34.10 -11.40 -7.47
N ALA A 21 33.71 -12.01 -6.35
CA ALA A 21 32.31 -12.18 -6.04
C ALA A 21 31.62 -10.84 -6.30
N ASP A 22 30.68 -10.85 -7.25
CA ASP A 22 29.57 -9.91 -7.35
C ASP A 22 28.85 -9.89 -6.00
N ALA A 23 29.45 -9.19 -5.04
CA ALA A 23 28.81 -8.75 -3.83
C ALA A 23 27.86 -7.66 -4.30
N GLU A 24 26.67 -8.14 -4.67
CA GLU A 24 25.40 -7.47 -4.54
C GLU A 24 25.60 -5.97 -4.35
N ARG A 25 25.49 -5.24 -5.47
CA ARG A 25 25.01 -3.87 -5.45
C ARG A 25 23.64 -3.92 -4.77
N LEU A 26 23.65 -4.00 -3.44
CA LEU A 26 22.55 -3.72 -2.56
C LEU A 26 22.08 -2.38 -3.05
N GLY A 27 20.90 -2.40 -3.66
CA GLY A 27 20.25 -1.21 -4.13
C GLY A 27 20.37 -0.19 -3.01
N ASP A 28 21.00 0.92 -3.34
CA ASP A 28 20.76 2.19 -2.69
C ASP A 28 19.28 2.51 -2.91
N PHE A 29 18.42 1.75 -2.23
CA PHE A 29 17.03 2.05 -2.04
C PHE A 29 17.06 3.23 -1.08
N ASP A 30 17.20 4.41 -1.67
CA ASP A 30 16.76 5.69 -1.11
C ASP A 30 15.22 5.70 -0.94
N ALA A 31 14.66 4.61 -0.42
CA ALA A 31 13.25 4.45 -0.06
C ALA A 31 13.00 4.85 1.41
N GLY A 32 14.06 5.09 2.18
CA GLY A 32 13.96 5.26 3.63
C GLY A 32 13.48 6.63 4.11
N ARG A 33 13.42 7.66 3.26
CA ARG A 33 13.07 9.03 3.70
C ARG A 33 11.96 9.71 2.91
N GLY A 34 11.65 9.22 1.70
CA GLY A 34 10.54 9.72 0.87
C GLY A 34 9.26 8.87 0.92
N GLY A 35 9.37 7.57 1.21
CA GLY A 35 8.25 6.62 1.13
C GLY A 35 7.17 6.83 2.20
N ASP A 36 7.58 7.06 3.46
CA ASP A 36 6.65 7.13 4.60
C ASP A 36 5.83 8.45 4.60
N ALA A 37 6.47 9.55 4.21
CA ALA A 37 5.81 10.83 4.00
C ALA A 37 4.85 10.80 2.79
N GLY A 38 5.22 10.09 1.72
CA GLY A 38 4.39 9.89 0.54
C GLY A 38 3.15 9.03 0.84
N ALA A 39 3.36 7.92 1.55
CA ALA A 39 2.32 7.01 2.01
C ALA A 39 1.28 7.70 2.90
N SER A 40 1.74 8.44 3.91
CA SER A 40 0.87 9.23 4.79
C SER A 40 0.09 10.30 4.03
N ALA A 41 0.74 11.01 3.10
CA ALA A 41 0.07 12.00 2.26
C ALA A 41 -0.96 11.38 1.31
N ALA A 42 -0.69 10.19 0.77
CA ALA A 42 -1.62 9.45 -0.08
C ALA A 42 -2.84 8.97 0.73
N ALA A 43 -2.64 8.44 1.93
CA ALA A 43 -3.70 8.07 2.85
C ALA A 43 -4.63 9.27 3.15
N GLU A 44 -4.07 10.44 3.45
CA GLU A 44 -4.86 11.66 3.66
C GLU A 44 -5.63 12.12 2.41
N ARG A 45 -5.06 11.95 1.22
CA ARG A 45 -5.75 12.25 -0.04
C ARG A 45 -6.93 11.31 -0.27
N VAL A 46 -6.77 10.01 0.01
CA VAL A 46 -7.86 9.03 -0.03
C VAL A 46 -8.96 9.42 0.96
N ARG A 47 -8.59 9.76 2.20
CA ARG A 47 -9.55 10.25 3.21
C ARG A 47 -10.31 11.49 2.74
N ALA A 48 -9.60 12.47 2.19
CA ALA A 48 -10.21 13.69 1.66
C ALA A 48 -11.16 13.42 0.47
N ARG A 49 -10.79 12.51 -0.44
CA ARG A 49 -11.66 12.10 -1.55
C ARG A 49 -12.90 11.39 -1.04
N GLY A 50 -12.76 10.44 -0.12
CA GLY A 50 -13.89 9.74 0.51
C GLY A 50 -14.89 10.70 1.14
N ARG A 51 -14.41 11.69 1.91
CA ARG A 51 -15.27 12.75 2.48
C ARG A 51 -16.03 13.55 1.41
N ARG A 52 -15.37 13.89 0.30
CA ARG A 52 -16.00 14.62 -0.83
C ARG A 52 -17.07 13.80 -1.52
N VAL A 53 -16.78 12.53 -1.83
CA VAL A 53 -17.75 11.61 -2.45
C VAL A 53 -18.95 11.41 -1.54
N ARG A 54 -18.73 11.09 -0.25
CA ARG A 54 -19.80 10.98 0.74
C ARG A 54 -20.72 12.19 0.74
N ARG A 55 -20.15 13.40 0.80
CA ARG A 55 -20.94 14.63 0.81
C ARG A 55 -21.79 14.75 -0.45
N ARG A 56 -21.20 14.57 -1.63
CA ARG A 56 -21.91 14.66 -2.92
C ARG A 56 -23.07 13.65 -3.01
N GLU A 57 -22.81 12.41 -2.66
CA GLU A 57 -23.80 11.33 -2.76
C GLU A 57 -24.91 11.50 -1.72
N LEU A 58 -24.55 11.87 -0.49
CA LEU A 58 -25.51 12.16 0.57
C LEU A 58 -26.39 13.35 0.22
N ASP A 59 -25.83 14.46 -0.27
CA ASP A 59 -26.60 15.62 -0.71
C ASP A 59 -27.56 15.24 -1.86
N THR A 60 -27.12 14.40 -2.79
CA THR A 60 -27.95 13.90 -3.89
C THR A 60 -29.08 13.01 -3.39
N ALA A 61 -28.80 12.09 -2.47
CA ALA A 61 -29.79 11.18 -1.89
C ALA A 61 -30.83 11.95 -1.06
N LEU A 62 -30.38 12.88 -0.21
CA LEU A 62 -31.25 13.70 0.61
C LEU A 62 -32.15 14.59 -0.24
N ARG A 63 -31.63 15.21 -1.30
CA ARG A 63 -32.46 15.99 -2.24
C ARG A 63 -33.56 15.13 -2.88
N ARG A 64 -33.24 13.92 -3.34
CA ARG A 64 -34.22 12.99 -3.92
C ARG A 64 -35.29 12.53 -2.94
N LEU A 65 -34.95 12.40 -1.66
CA LEU A 65 -35.90 12.02 -0.60
C LEU A 65 -36.80 13.19 -0.20
N ASP A 66 -36.23 14.40 -0.12
CA ASP A 66 -36.96 15.63 0.16
C ASP A 66 -37.97 15.96 -0.96
N GLU A 67 -37.60 15.76 -2.23
CA GLU A 67 -38.49 15.88 -3.39
C GLU A 67 -39.71 14.94 -3.32
N ARG A 68 -39.62 13.84 -2.57
CA ARG A 68 -40.72 12.88 -2.38
C ARG A 68 -41.56 13.17 -1.13
N GLY A 69 -41.12 14.07 -0.26
CA GLY A 69 -41.76 14.38 1.01
C GLY A 69 -41.56 13.32 2.10
N ASP A 70 -40.64 12.36 1.89
CA ASP A 70 -40.48 11.16 2.72
C ASP A 70 -39.35 11.30 3.77
N LEU A 71 -38.98 12.51 4.17
CA LEU A 71 -37.82 12.71 5.04
C LEU A 71 -38.08 13.62 6.24
N SER A 72 -38.18 13.02 7.42
CA SER A 72 -38.12 13.76 8.68
C SER A 72 -36.69 14.21 9.01
N ARG A 73 -36.56 15.16 9.95
CA ARG A 73 -35.26 15.63 10.45
C ARG A 73 -34.45 14.52 11.14
N ASP A 74 -35.11 13.58 11.79
CA ASP A 74 -34.43 12.51 12.52
C ASP A 74 -33.92 11.43 11.56
N GLU A 75 -34.71 11.07 10.54
CA GLU A 75 -34.26 10.18 9.45
C GLU A 75 -33.08 10.77 8.70
N ARG A 76 -33.13 12.08 8.41
CA ARG A 76 -31.98 12.80 7.83
C ARG A 76 -30.71 12.63 8.66
N ARG A 77 -30.78 12.84 9.98
CA ARG A 77 -29.63 12.68 10.90
C ARG A 77 -29.15 11.23 10.97
N VAL A 78 -30.04 10.25 10.85
CA VAL A 78 -29.67 8.83 10.80
C VAL A 78 -28.91 8.54 9.51
N LEU A 79 -29.41 8.99 8.36
CA LEU A 79 -28.74 8.82 7.06
C LEU A 79 -27.37 9.48 7.02
N GLU A 80 -27.25 10.71 7.54
CA GLU A 80 -25.97 11.42 7.66
C GLU A 80 -24.95 10.60 8.47
N ARG A 81 -25.36 10.04 9.62
CA ARG A 81 -24.51 9.19 10.47
C ARG A 81 -24.15 7.86 9.81
N LEU A 82 -25.11 7.24 9.12
CA LEU A 82 -24.89 5.99 8.40
C LEU A 82 -23.89 6.18 7.26
N ALA A 83 -24.06 7.23 6.45
CA ALA A 83 -23.17 7.57 5.37
C ALA A 83 -21.75 7.86 5.90
N ALA A 84 -21.63 8.58 7.01
CA ALA A 84 -20.34 8.81 7.67
C ALA A 84 -19.67 7.49 8.05
N ARG A 85 -20.36 6.63 8.82
CA ARG A 85 -19.82 5.34 9.27
C ARG A 85 -19.40 4.44 8.11
N LEU A 86 -20.23 4.32 7.08
CA LEU A 86 -19.93 3.47 5.93
C LEU A 86 -18.69 3.97 5.18
N THR A 87 -18.65 5.26 4.85
CA THR A 87 -17.51 5.84 4.15
C THR A 87 -16.25 5.76 5.00
N ASP A 88 -16.33 6.12 6.29
CA ASP A 88 -15.17 6.12 7.17
C ASP A 88 -14.61 4.71 7.33
N ALA A 89 -15.45 3.67 7.48
CA ALA A 89 -15.00 2.29 7.57
C ALA A 89 -14.30 1.80 6.29
N MET A 90 -14.85 2.12 5.11
CA MET A 90 -14.26 1.74 3.83
C MET A 90 -12.94 2.47 3.57
N VAL A 91 -12.94 3.79 3.82
CA VAL A 91 -11.79 4.65 3.54
C VAL A 91 -10.65 4.36 4.51
N GLU A 92 -10.94 4.17 5.80
CA GLU A 92 -9.90 3.96 6.80
C GLU A 92 -9.15 2.65 6.56
N GLN A 93 -9.86 1.59 6.15
CA GLN A 93 -9.21 0.34 5.78
C GLN A 93 -8.13 0.53 4.69
N TRP A 94 -8.42 1.32 3.66
CA TRP A 94 -7.46 1.58 2.59
C TRP A 94 -6.39 2.58 3.00
N ALA A 95 -6.75 3.59 3.78
CA ALA A 95 -5.83 4.61 4.26
C ALA A 95 -4.79 4.02 5.23
N SER A 96 -5.17 3.10 6.12
CA SER A 96 -4.23 2.38 6.98
C SER A 96 -3.27 1.52 6.17
N LYS A 97 -3.76 0.73 5.22
CA LYS A 97 -2.90 -0.08 4.33
C LYS A 97 -1.91 0.74 3.53
N LEU A 98 -2.31 1.94 3.09
CA LEU A 98 -1.41 2.87 2.43
C LEU A 98 -0.34 3.40 3.39
N ALA A 99 -0.75 3.81 4.59
CA ALA A 99 0.17 4.32 5.61
C ALA A 99 1.18 3.27 6.07
N ASP A 100 0.75 2.00 6.18
CA ASP A 100 1.60 0.87 6.55
C ASP A 100 2.48 0.36 5.38
N GLY A 101 2.36 0.97 4.20
CA GLY A 101 3.11 0.58 3.00
C GLY A 101 2.69 -0.75 2.37
N GLU A 102 1.56 -1.34 2.79
CA GLU A 102 1.01 -2.57 2.19
C GLU A 102 0.50 -2.35 0.77
N VAL A 103 0.19 -1.09 0.41
CA VAL A 103 -0.27 -0.68 -0.91
C VAL A 103 0.66 0.42 -1.43
N ASP A 104 1.09 0.28 -2.68
CA ASP A 104 1.88 1.31 -3.35
C ASP A 104 1.11 2.63 -3.49
N SER A 105 1.72 3.69 -3.00
CA SER A 105 1.10 5.02 -2.93
C SER A 105 0.92 5.68 -4.30
N GLU A 106 1.82 5.42 -5.25
CA GLU A 106 1.73 5.97 -6.62
C GLU A 106 0.53 5.37 -7.36
N THR A 107 0.41 4.03 -7.31
CA THR A 107 -0.71 3.29 -7.87
C THR A 107 -2.03 3.74 -7.27
N ALA A 108 -2.12 3.87 -5.94
CA ALA A 108 -3.34 4.29 -5.27
C ALA A 108 -3.75 5.73 -5.64
N LEU A 109 -2.78 6.65 -5.79
CA LEU A 109 -3.06 8.01 -6.22
C LEU A 109 -3.51 8.08 -7.68
N GLY A 110 -2.95 7.25 -8.57
CA GLY A 110 -3.37 7.17 -9.97
C GLY A 110 -4.83 6.77 -10.14
N LEU A 111 -5.38 5.97 -9.23
CA LEU A 111 -6.80 5.59 -9.21
C LEU A 111 -7.74 6.70 -8.73
N LEU A 112 -7.23 7.78 -8.12
CA LEU A 112 -8.05 8.88 -7.60
C LEU A 112 -8.30 10.00 -8.62
N THR A 113 -7.55 10.03 -9.72
CA THR A 113 -7.70 10.98 -10.82
C THR A 113 -8.73 10.48 -11.84
N GLU A 114 -9.98 10.90 -11.67
CA GLU A 114 -11.06 10.89 -12.69
C GLU A 114 -11.49 12.31 -13.00
#